data_AF-A8ULB8-F1
#
_entry.id   AF-A8ULB8-F1
#
_cell.length_a   1.000
_cell.length_b   1.000
_cell.length_c   1.000
_cell.angle_alpha   90.00
_cell.angle_beta   90.00
_cell.angle_gamma   90.00
#
_symmetry.space_group_name_H-M   'P 1'
#
loop_
_entity.id
_entity.type
_entity.pdbx_description
1 polymer ?
#
loop_
_entity_poly.entity_id
_entity_poly.type
_entity_poly.pdbx_seq_one_letter_code
_entity_poly.pdbx_strand_id
1 'polypeptide(L)'
;FLIVGTQKKEADSVAWAAIKARCHFVNKKWLGGMLTNWSTTETRLHKLRDLRIEQRAGRLSRLPKRDAAVVKRQLSRLQTYLGGIKYMTRLPDVVIILDQRKEYTALRECITLGIPTICLIDTNCDPDLADFSIPANDDS
;
A
#
# COMPACT_ATOMS: atom_id res chain seq x y z
N PHE A 1 -8.64 4.81 -7.12
CA PHE A 1 -8.93 4.58 -5.70
C PHE A 1 -7.85 3.71 -5.08
N LEU A 2 -7.29 4.17 -3.96
CA LEU A 2 -6.36 3.45 -3.12
C LEU A 2 -6.97 3.32 -1.72
N ILE A 3 -6.97 2.12 -1.14
CA ILE A 3 -7.46 1.88 0.23
C ILE A 3 -6.26 1.57 1.14
N VAL A 4 -6.14 2.29 2.24
CA VAL A 4 -5.03 2.16 3.19
C VAL A 4 -5.59 1.79 4.56
N GLY A 5 -5.02 0.74 5.16
CA GLY A 5 -5.28 0.37 6.55
C GLY A 5 -4.32 -0.74 6.97
N THR A 6 -3.35 -0.42 7.83
CA THR A 6 -2.31 -1.37 8.24
C THR A 6 -2.58 -2.06 9.57
N GLN A 7 -3.64 -1.68 10.27
CA GLN A 7 -4.04 -2.31 11.52
C GLN A 7 -4.37 -3.78 11.32
N LYS A 8 -3.94 -4.65 12.24
CA LYS A 8 -4.15 -6.10 12.13
C LYS A 8 -5.61 -6.49 11.99
N LYS A 9 -6.52 -5.78 12.67
CA LYS A 9 -7.98 -6.02 12.62
C LYS A 9 -8.55 -5.74 11.21
N GLU A 10 -8.03 -4.71 10.55
CA GLU A 10 -8.58 -4.18 9.29
C GLU A 10 -7.87 -4.72 8.05
N ALA A 11 -6.62 -5.14 8.18
CA ALA A 11 -5.74 -5.48 7.06
C ALA A 11 -6.34 -6.52 6.10
N ASP A 12 -7.06 -7.50 6.62
CA ASP A 12 -7.69 -8.54 5.82
C ASP A 12 -8.98 -8.03 5.16
N SER A 13 -9.77 -7.23 5.89
CA SER A 13 -10.96 -6.55 5.38
C SER A 13 -10.64 -5.56 4.25
N VAL A 14 -9.57 -4.77 4.39
CA VAL A 14 -9.06 -3.84 3.38
C VAL A 14 -8.70 -4.59 2.10
N ALA A 15 -7.93 -5.67 2.23
CA ALA A 15 -7.51 -6.45 1.08
C ALA A 15 -8.72 -7.07 0.38
N TRP A 16 -9.65 -7.64 1.14
CA TRP A 16 -10.87 -8.24 0.59
C TRP A 16 -11.75 -7.20 -0.12
N ALA A 17 -12.00 -6.06 0.52
CA ALA A 17 -12.81 -4.98 -0.03
C ALA A 17 -12.19 -4.41 -1.32
N ALA A 18 -10.87 -4.18 -1.32
CA ALA A 18 -10.16 -3.69 -2.49
C ALA A 18 -10.18 -4.70 -3.64
N ILE A 19 -10.01 -5.99 -3.37
CA ILE A 19 -10.09 -7.04 -4.41
C ILE A 19 -11.50 -7.09 -4.99
N LYS A 20 -12.54 -7.05 -4.15
CA LYS A 20 -13.95 -7.06 -4.57
C LYS A 20 -14.29 -5.82 -5.39
N ALA A 21 -13.81 -4.64 -4.98
CA ALA A 21 -14.01 -3.37 -5.67
C ALA A 21 -13.01 -3.14 -6.83
N ARG A 22 -12.10 -4.09 -7.10
CA ARG A 22 -11.02 -3.97 -8.09
C ARG A 22 -10.17 -2.70 -7.94
N CYS A 23 -9.92 -2.31 -6.70
CA CYS A 23 -9.14 -1.13 -6.32
C CYS A 23 -7.74 -1.52 -5.82
N HIS A 24 -6.86 -0.52 -5.68
CA HIS A 24 -5.54 -0.71 -5.09
C HIS A 24 -5.62 -0.66 -3.57
N PHE A 25 -4.69 -1.33 -2.88
CA PHE A 25 -4.65 -1.31 -1.43
C PHE A 25 -3.26 -1.39 -0.81
N VAL A 26 -3.16 -0.95 0.44
CA VAL A 26 -2.02 -1.15 1.34
C VAL A 26 -2.55 -1.66 2.67
N ASN A 27 -2.21 -2.91 3.01
CA ASN A 27 -2.72 -3.56 4.22
C ASN A 27 -1.65 -4.03 5.21
N LYS A 28 -0.37 -3.72 4.97
CA LYS A 28 0.74 -4.19 5.81
C LYS A 28 1.52 -3.05 6.45
N LYS A 29 2.20 -2.25 5.65
CA LYS A 29 2.92 -1.09 6.14
C LYS A 29 2.98 -0.05 5.04
N TRP A 30 2.62 1.18 5.38
CA TRP A 30 2.88 2.33 4.54
C TRP A 30 4.38 2.65 4.56
N LEU A 31 5.00 2.69 3.38
CA LEU A 31 6.38 3.16 3.25
C LEU A 31 6.33 4.65 2.95
N GLY A 32 6.91 5.46 3.83
CA GLY A 32 6.99 6.90 3.61
C GLY A 32 7.64 7.22 2.25
N GLY A 33 7.04 8.16 1.53
CA GLY A 33 7.40 8.52 0.16
C GLY A 33 6.73 7.67 -0.92
N MET A 34 5.72 6.87 -0.57
CA MET A 34 5.00 6.03 -1.53
C MET A 34 4.34 6.86 -2.63
N LEU A 35 3.72 7.98 -2.26
CA LEU A 35 3.06 8.90 -3.18
C LEU A 35 3.98 10.07 -3.54
N THR A 36 4.62 10.71 -2.55
CA THR A 36 5.42 11.92 -2.79
C THR A 36 6.71 11.65 -3.58
N ASN A 37 7.27 10.45 -3.48
CA ASN A 37 8.40 10.00 -4.29
C ASN A 37 7.99 8.88 -5.25
N TRP A 38 7.02 9.19 -6.12
CA TRP A 38 6.42 8.23 -7.04
C TRP A 38 7.44 7.55 -7.97
N SER A 39 8.44 8.29 -8.47
CA SER A 39 9.46 7.74 -9.38
C SER A 39 10.26 6.59 -8.74
N THR A 40 10.57 6.71 -7.44
CA THR A 40 11.25 5.63 -6.69
C THR A 40 10.30 4.46 -6.44
N THR A 41 9.03 4.73 -6.13
CA THR A 41 8.00 3.69 -5.96
C THR A 41 7.77 2.91 -7.25
N GLU A 42 7.66 3.60 -8.38
CA GLU A 42 7.52 3.03 -9.72
C GLU A 42 8.71 2.12 -10.07
N THR A 43 9.94 2.58 -9.80
CA THR A 43 11.15 1.76 -10.00
C THR A 43 11.09 0.45 -9.18
N ARG A 44 10.58 0.51 -7.94
CA ARG A 44 10.40 -0.69 -7.10
C ARG A 44 9.28 -1.60 -7.60
N LEU A 45 8.22 -1.04 -8.19
CA LEU A 45 7.14 -1.80 -8.82
C LEU A 45 7.62 -2.54 -10.06
N HIS A 46 8.43 -1.88 -10.91
CA HIS A 46 9.12 -2.53 -12.03
C HIS A 46 9.97 -3.69 -11.55
N LYS A 47 10.81 -3.48 -10.53
CA LYS A 47 11.62 -4.53 -9.95
C LYS A 47 10.79 -5.71 -9.42
N LEU A 48 9.65 -5.45 -8.78
CA LEU A 48 8.74 -6.51 -8.34
C LEU A 48 8.18 -7.31 -9.53
N ARG A 49 7.84 -6.64 -10.63
CA ARG A 49 7.34 -7.27 -11.86
C ARG A 49 8.41 -8.17 -12.48
N ASP A 50 9.63 -7.68 -12.60
CA ASP A 50 10.76 -8.44 -13.16
C ASP A 50 11.06 -9.68 -12.33
N LEU A 51 11.17 -9.53 -11.01
CA LEU A 51 11.42 -10.66 -10.10
C LEU A 51 10.32 -11.73 -10.17
N ARG A 52 9.05 -11.32 -10.38
CA ARG A 52 7.95 -12.28 -10.60
C ARG A 52 8.07 -13.01 -11.93
N ILE A 53 8.51 -12.34 -12.98
CA ILE A 53 8.73 -12.97 -14.29
C ILE A 53 9.88 -13.99 -14.18
N GLU A 54 10.99 -13.61 -13.55
CA GLU A 54 12.14 -14.50 -13.34
C GLU A 54 11.78 -15.71 -12.46
N GLN A 55 10.94 -15.50 -11.45
CA GLN A 55 10.42 -16.59 -10.62
C GLN A 55 9.58 -17.58 -11.44
N ARG A 56 8.67 -17.08 -12.29
CA ARG A 56 7.82 -17.92 -13.15
C ARG A 56 8.61 -18.63 -14.24
N ALA A 57 9.63 -17.99 -14.79
CA ALA A 57 10.53 -18.56 -15.78
C ALA A 57 11.49 -19.62 -15.18
N GLY A 58 11.47 -19.83 -13.87
CA GLY A 58 12.36 -20.79 -13.20
C GLY A 58 13.82 -20.36 -13.16
N ARG A 59 14.15 -19.09 -13.45
CA ARG A 59 15.54 -18.60 -13.47
C ARG A 59 16.22 -18.73 -12.10
N LEU A 60 15.44 -18.64 -11.03
CA LEU A 60 15.89 -18.80 -9.65
C LEU A 60 16.51 -20.17 -9.35
N SER A 61 16.11 -21.24 -10.04
CA SER A 61 16.66 -22.58 -9.79
C SER A 61 18.07 -22.75 -10.36
N ARG A 62 18.50 -21.86 -11.27
CA ARG A 62 19.84 -21.85 -11.85
C ARG A 62 20.87 -21.09 -11.00
N LEU A 63 20.41 -20.38 -9.97
CA LEU A 63 21.28 -19.62 -9.07
C LEU A 63 21.80 -20.49 -7.93
N PRO A 64 22.96 -20.16 -7.35
CA PRO A 64 23.41 -20.74 -6.09
C PRO A 64 22.34 -20.61 -4.99
N LYS A 65 22.25 -21.59 -4.09
CA LYS A 65 21.24 -21.61 -3.00
C LYS A 65 21.22 -20.32 -2.18
N ARG A 66 22.38 -19.72 -1.94
CA ARG A 66 22.53 -18.44 -1.23
C ARG A 66 21.84 -17.31 -1.99
N ASP A 67 22.12 -17.16 -3.28
CA ASP A 67 21.61 -16.08 -4.11
C ASP A 67 20.11 -16.25 -4.36
N ALA A 68 19.66 -17.49 -4.62
CA ALA A 68 18.25 -17.81 -4.73
C ALA A 68 17.48 -17.43 -3.44
N ALA A 69 18.06 -17.65 -2.26
CA ALA A 69 17.46 -17.25 -0.99
C ALA A 69 17.39 -15.72 -0.83
N VAL A 70 18.41 -14.98 -1.25
CA VAL A 70 18.42 -13.50 -1.23
C VAL A 70 17.31 -12.95 -2.12
N VAL A 71 17.21 -13.44 -3.36
CA VAL A 71 16.18 -12.99 -4.30
C VAL A 71 14.78 -13.35 -3.80
N LYS A 72 14.59 -14.54 -3.23
CA LYS A 72 13.30 -14.95 -2.64
C LYS A 72 12.89 -14.05 -1.46
N ARG A 73 13.84 -13.66 -0.60
CA ARG A 73 13.59 -12.71 0.50
C ARG A 73 13.20 -11.33 -0.04
N GLN A 74 13.91 -10.86 -1.07
CA GLN A 74 13.59 -9.58 -1.71
C GLN A 74 12.21 -9.59 -2.35
N LEU A 75 11.86 -10.64 -3.09
CA LEU A 75 10.54 -10.80 -3.71
C LEU A 75 9.45 -10.83 -2.64
N SER A 76 9.63 -11.60 -1.56
CA SER A 76 8.68 -11.67 -0.45
C SER A 76 8.46 -10.28 0.19
N ARG A 77 9.54 -9.54 0.44
CA ARG A 77 9.47 -8.18 1.00
C ARG A 77 8.72 -7.22 0.08
N LEU A 78 9.08 -7.17 -1.20
CA LEU A 78 8.42 -6.30 -2.17
C LEU A 78 6.95 -6.69 -2.36
N GLN A 79 6.64 -7.97 -2.39
CA GLN A 79 5.27 -8.45 -2.54
C GLN A 79 4.40 -8.12 -1.32
N THR A 80 4.98 -8.13 -0.11
CA THR A 80 4.28 -7.78 1.13
C THR A 80 3.85 -6.32 1.14
N TYR A 81 4.71 -5.40 0.68
CA TYR A 81 4.45 -3.96 0.77
C TYR A 81 3.83 -3.36 -0.49
N LEU A 82 4.23 -3.82 -1.68
CA LEU A 82 3.80 -3.26 -2.96
C LEU A 82 2.78 -4.15 -3.68
N GLY A 83 2.40 -5.29 -3.09
CA GLY A 83 1.52 -6.26 -3.72
C GLY A 83 0.13 -5.74 -4.08
N GLY A 84 -0.42 -4.84 -3.25
CA GLY A 84 -1.75 -4.24 -3.47
C GLY A 84 -1.75 -3.04 -4.42
N ILE A 85 -0.60 -2.42 -4.66
CA ILE A 85 -0.41 -1.32 -5.62
C ILE A 85 0.33 -1.77 -6.90
N LYS A 86 0.55 -3.07 -7.08
CA LYS A 86 1.30 -3.64 -8.22
C LYS A 86 0.76 -3.29 -9.61
N TYR A 87 -0.51 -2.91 -9.70
CA TYR A 87 -1.20 -2.56 -10.95
C TYR A 87 -1.35 -1.04 -11.12
N MET A 88 -0.88 -0.26 -10.16
CA MET A 88 -0.97 1.19 -10.18
C MET A 88 0.14 1.74 -11.07
N THR A 89 -0.23 2.46 -12.13
CA THR A 89 0.70 3.07 -13.09
C THR A 89 0.85 4.58 -12.91
N ARG A 90 -0.12 5.20 -12.22
CA ARG A 90 -0.15 6.63 -11.94
C ARG A 90 -0.56 6.86 -10.49
N LEU A 91 -0.38 8.08 -9.99
CA LEU A 91 -0.87 8.47 -8.67
C LEU A 91 -2.39 8.23 -8.56
N PRO A 92 -2.89 7.83 -7.37
CA PRO A 92 -4.31 7.61 -7.17
C PRO A 92 -5.06 8.93 -7.17
N ASP A 93 -6.22 8.95 -7.83
CA ASP A 93 -7.09 10.14 -7.87
C ASP A 93 -7.84 10.37 -6.55
N VAL A 94 -8.03 9.31 -5.74
CA VAL A 94 -8.70 9.35 -4.43
C VAL A 94 -8.06 8.28 -3.52
N VAL A 95 -7.83 8.63 -2.26
CA VAL A 95 -7.33 7.72 -1.22
C VAL A 95 -8.34 7.58 -0.09
N ILE A 96 -8.63 6.34 0.28
CA ILE A 96 -9.46 5.98 1.42
C ILE A 96 -8.53 5.49 2.52
N ILE A 97 -8.59 6.10 3.71
CA ILE A 97 -7.72 5.81 4.84
C ILE A 97 -8.56 5.30 6.01
N LEU A 98 -8.18 4.16 6.55
CA LEU A 98 -8.65 3.65 7.83
C LEU A 98 -7.62 4.00 8.91
N ASP A 99 -8.08 4.43 10.08
CA ASP A 99 -7.25 4.85 11.22
C ASP A 99 -6.23 5.95 10.86
N GLN A 100 -6.68 7.20 11.01
CA GLN A 100 -5.86 8.39 10.80
C GLN A 100 -4.60 8.44 11.67
N ARG A 101 -4.65 7.89 12.89
CA ARG A 101 -3.52 7.95 13.84
C ARG A 101 -2.37 7.07 13.37
N LYS A 102 -2.66 5.84 12.92
CA LYS A 102 -1.63 4.95 12.38
C LYS A 102 -1.14 5.40 11.00
N GLU A 103 -2.04 5.88 10.16
CA GLU A 103 -1.74 6.22 8.76
C GLU A 103 -1.45 7.71 8.52
N TYR A 104 -1.00 8.42 9.56
CA TYR A 104 -0.70 9.84 9.50
C TYR A 104 0.28 10.22 8.37
N THR A 105 1.25 9.35 8.07
CA THR A 105 2.21 9.58 6.98
C THR A 105 1.52 9.53 5.61
N ALA A 106 0.60 8.58 5.40
CA ALA A 106 -0.17 8.47 4.17
C ALA A 106 -1.04 9.72 3.95
N LEU A 107 -1.68 10.18 5.02
CA LEU A 107 -2.51 11.37 5.00
C LEU A 107 -1.70 12.64 4.69
N ARG A 108 -0.54 12.83 5.32
CA ARG A 108 0.38 13.95 4.99
C ARG A 108 0.84 13.92 3.53
N GLU A 109 1.17 12.74 3.01
CA GLU A 109 1.55 12.61 1.61
C GLU A 109 0.40 12.98 0.66
N CYS A 110 -0.84 12.60 0.99
CA CYS A 110 -2.03 12.98 0.21
C CYS A 110 -2.26 14.49 0.23
N ILE A 111 -2.21 15.13 1.41
CA ILE A 111 -2.32 16.59 1.56
C ILE A 111 -1.26 17.31 0.72
N THR A 112 -0.02 16.85 0.79
CA THR A 112 1.11 17.46 0.05
C THR A 112 0.89 17.42 -1.46
N LEU A 113 0.26 16.37 -1.97
CA LEU A 113 -0.02 16.19 -3.39
C LEU A 113 -1.40 16.70 -3.81
N GLY A 114 -2.20 17.22 -2.88
CA GLY A 114 -3.59 17.64 -3.14
C GLY A 114 -4.50 16.49 -3.57
N ILE A 115 -4.22 15.26 -3.12
CA ILE A 115 -5.05 14.10 -3.44
C ILE A 115 -6.21 14.05 -2.44
N PRO A 116 -7.48 14.03 -2.90
CA PRO A 116 -8.63 13.99 -2.01
C PRO A 116 -8.65 12.71 -1.17
N THR A 117 -8.92 12.89 0.12
CA THR A 117 -8.88 11.85 1.15
C THR A 117 -10.24 11.61 1.76
N ILE A 118 -10.61 10.34 1.85
CA ILE A 118 -11.77 9.87 2.62
C ILE A 118 -11.22 9.13 3.83
N CYS A 119 -11.44 9.63 5.05
CA CYS A 119 -10.90 9.03 6.26
C CYS A 119 -12.01 8.54 7.19
N LEU A 120 -11.85 7.33 7.71
CA LEU A 120 -12.61 6.91 8.88
C LEU A 120 -11.95 7.51 10.12
N ILE A 121 -12.73 8.27 10.91
CA ILE A 121 -12.25 8.96 12.10
C ILE A 121 -12.97 8.43 13.35
N ASP A 122 -12.20 8.14 14.39
CA ASP A 122 -12.70 7.90 15.74
C ASP A 122 -12.70 9.21 16.54
N THR A 123 -13.33 9.22 17.71
CA THR A 123 -13.42 10.31 18.69
C THR A 123 -12.08 10.98 19.05
N ASN A 124 -10.98 10.30 18.75
CA ASN A 124 -9.64 10.63 19.16
C ASN A 124 -8.79 11.25 18.00
N CYS A 125 -9.41 11.47 16.84
CA CYS A 125 -8.79 11.94 15.60
C CYS A 125 -9.20 13.39 15.26
N ASP A 126 -8.39 14.07 14.42
CA ASP A 126 -8.64 15.45 14.00
C ASP A 126 -9.36 15.46 12.64
N PRO A 127 -10.62 15.90 12.55
CA PRO A 127 -11.42 15.84 11.33
C PRO A 127 -10.94 16.79 10.22
N ASP A 128 -10.13 17.81 10.53
CA ASP A 128 -9.69 18.84 9.57
C ASP A 128 -8.56 18.34 8.65
N LEU A 129 -7.97 17.20 8.99
CA LEU A 129 -6.86 16.59 8.27
C LEU A 129 -7.30 15.78 7.04
N ALA A 130 -8.58 15.44 6.91
CA ALA A 130 -9.12 14.74 5.75
C ALA A 130 -10.21 15.56 5.07
N ASP A 131 -10.32 15.46 3.75
CA ASP A 131 -11.32 16.21 2.97
C ASP A 131 -12.74 15.69 3.25
N PHE A 132 -12.87 14.37 3.43
CA PHE A 132 -14.11 13.71 3.77
C PHE A 132 -13.91 12.81 5.00
N SER A 133 -14.32 13.33 6.15
CA SER A 133 -14.24 12.62 7.42
C SER A 133 -15.54 11.88 7.72
N ILE A 134 -15.46 10.55 7.84
CA ILE A 134 -16.59 9.67 8.19
C ILE A 134 -16.40 9.20 9.63
N PRO A 135 -17.27 9.60 10.58
CA PRO A 135 -17.18 9.11 11.94
C PRO A 135 -17.46 7.61 11.99
N ALA A 136 -16.52 6.84 12.52
CA ALA A 136 -16.59 5.39 12.65
C ALA A 136 -15.79 4.90 13.85
N ASN A 137 -16.17 3.74 14.39
CA ASN A 137 -15.39 3.08 15.44
C ASN A 137 -14.25 2.29 14.78
N ASP A 138 -13.00 2.62 15.10
CA ASP A 138 -11.78 1.94 14.60
C ASP A 138 -11.45 0.67 15.41
N ASP A 139 -12.16 0.44 16.52
CA ASP A 139 -11.91 -0.66 17.44
C ASP A 139 -12.64 -1.97 17.10
N SER A 140 -13.58 -1.95 16.16
CA SER A 140 -14.44 -3.10 15.80
C SER A 140 -14.06 -3.77 14.48
#